data_AF-A0A947RTF5-F1
#
_entry.id   AF-A0A947RTF5-F1
#
_cell.length_a   1.000
_cell.length_b   1.000
_cell.length_c   1.000
_cell.angle_alpha   90.00
_cell.angle_beta   90.00
_cell.angle_gamma   90.00
#
_symmetry.space_group_name_H-M   'P 1'
#
loop_
_entity.id
_entity.type
_entity.pdbx_description
1 polymer ?
#
loop_
_entity_poly.entity_id
_entity_poly.type
_entity_poly.pdbx_seq_one_letter_code
_entity_poly.pdbx_strand_id
1 'polypeptide(L)'
;FTLDELHAWLSARGAAATPPDAAWAKIACAGRLDRVDLGADGTSVHVIDYKTGEIPSPKKVAAGEDLQLAVYALAVRLGKVAGAPENAVLTGTYYGLKSGGVGFDPARPHLKPDHDLVRDGAAVLATALAMADRAHDYALVPPDLDPDGAAAPCRHCPWRGVCRIDELVSASCGEATP
;
A
#
# COMPACT_ATOMS: atom_id res chain seq x y z
N PHE A 1 7.92 -3.74 -10.75
CA PHE A 1 7.35 -4.91 -11.46
C PHE A 1 6.16 -4.42 -12.29
N THR A 2 5.67 -5.20 -13.25
CA THR A 2 4.47 -4.84 -14.03
C THR A 2 3.19 -5.42 -13.43
N LEU A 3 2.02 -4.91 -13.82
CA LEU A 3 0.74 -5.50 -13.39
C LEU A 3 0.59 -6.95 -13.86
N ASP A 4 1.11 -7.28 -15.05
CA ASP A 4 1.17 -8.63 -15.61
C ASP A 4 2.04 -9.56 -14.74
N GLU A 5 3.24 -9.10 -14.35
CA GLU A 5 4.12 -9.86 -13.44
C GLU A 5 3.46 -10.10 -12.07
N LEU A 6 2.78 -9.09 -11.51
CA LEU A 6 2.06 -9.22 -10.25
C LEU A 6 0.90 -10.21 -10.36
N HIS A 7 0.10 -10.10 -11.43
CA HIS A 7 -1.00 -11.03 -11.70
C HIS A 7 -0.49 -12.47 -11.84
N ALA A 8 0.54 -12.71 -12.65
CA ALA A 8 1.12 -14.05 -12.82
C ALA A 8 1.62 -14.64 -11.49
N TRP A 9 2.25 -13.81 -10.65
CA TRP A 9 2.72 -14.22 -9.32
C TRP A 9 1.56 -14.59 -8.37
N LEU A 10 0.45 -13.85 -8.43
CA LEU A 10 -0.78 -14.12 -7.69
C LEU A 10 -1.46 -15.42 -8.17
N SER A 11 -1.59 -15.60 -9.48
CA SER A 11 -2.20 -16.79 -10.08
C SER A 11 -1.44 -18.07 -9.73
N ALA A 12 -0.10 -18.03 -9.73
CA ALA A 12 0.74 -19.14 -9.32
C ALA A 12 0.53 -19.56 -7.85
N ARG A 13 -0.11 -18.72 -7.04
CA ARG A 13 -0.44 -18.94 -5.62
C ARG A 13 -1.92 -19.20 -5.38
N GLY A 14 -2.71 -19.37 -6.45
CA GLY A 14 -4.15 -19.66 -6.36
C GLY A 14 -5.02 -18.46 -5.94
N ALA A 15 -4.49 -17.24 -6.01
CA ALA A 15 -5.26 -16.04 -5.69
C ALA A 15 -6.31 -15.77 -6.80
N ALA A 16 -7.54 -15.48 -6.39
CA ALA A 16 -8.60 -15.02 -7.29
C ALA A 16 -8.39 -13.52 -7.61
N ALA A 17 -7.51 -13.22 -8.56
CA ALA A 17 -7.22 -11.87 -9.01
C ALA A 17 -7.61 -11.69 -10.49
N THR A 18 -8.25 -10.58 -10.83
CA THR A 18 -8.60 -10.26 -12.22
C THR A 18 -7.34 -9.99 -13.05
N PRO A 19 -7.20 -10.59 -14.24
CA PRO A 19 -6.08 -10.28 -15.13
C PRO A 19 -6.16 -8.83 -15.62
N PRO A 20 -5.02 -8.13 -15.77
CA PRO A 20 -5.00 -6.82 -16.41
C PRO A 20 -5.32 -6.94 -17.91
N ASP A 21 -6.09 -6.00 -18.46
CA ASP A 21 -6.22 -5.87 -19.92
C ASP A 21 -4.85 -5.59 -20.55
N ALA A 22 -4.69 -5.96 -21.82
CA ALA A 22 -3.44 -5.77 -22.57
C ALA A 22 -2.92 -4.32 -22.54
N ALA A 23 -3.83 -3.33 -22.48
CA ALA A 23 -3.48 -1.91 -22.39
C ALA A 23 -2.80 -1.53 -21.07
N TRP A 24 -3.11 -2.23 -19.97
CA TRP A 24 -2.62 -1.91 -18.62
C TRP A 24 -1.57 -2.93 -18.12
N ALA A 25 -1.53 -4.12 -18.71
CA ALA A 25 -0.64 -5.22 -18.33
C ALA A 25 0.83 -4.80 -18.20
N LYS A 26 1.33 -3.95 -19.10
CA LYS A 26 2.73 -3.51 -19.13
C LYS A 26 3.04 -2.28 -18.29
N ILE A 27 2.06 -1.75 -17.56
CA ILE A 27 2.31 -0.64 -16.64
C ILE A 27 3.20 -1.12 -15.51
N ALA A 28 4.29 -0.38 -15.32
CA ALA A 28 5.25 -0.65 -14.27
C ALA A 28 4.81 0.01 -12.96
N CYS A 29 4.62 -0.81 -11.92
CA CYS A 29 4.75 -0.36 -10.55
C CYS A 29 6.25 -0.11 -10.30
N ALA A 30 6.62 1.17 -10.24
CA ALA A 30 7.98 1.65 -10.09
C ALA A 30 8.08 2.58 -8.88
N GLY A 31 9.23 2.55 -8.22
CA GLY A 31 9.52 3.34 -7.03
C GLY A 31 10.95 3.15 -6.58
N ARG A 32 11.29 3.72 -5.43
CA ARG A 32 12.57 3.54 -4.76
C ARG A 32 12.32 3.00 -3.37
N LEU A 33 12.99 1.91 -3.02
CA LEU A 33 13.06 1.43 -1.64
C LEU A 33 14.12 2.26 -0.90
N ASP A 34 13.80 2.71 0.30
CA ASP A 34 14.71 3.53 1.12
C ASP A 34 15.94 2.73 1.56
N ARG A 35 15.71 1.55 2.16
CA ARG A 35 16.78 0.62 2.56
C ARG A 35 16.29 -0.82 2.55
N VAL A 36 17.18 -1.72 2.16
CA VAL A 36 16.96 -3.17 2.21
C VAL A 36 18.16 -3.82 2.86
N ASP A 37 17.92 -4.57 3.94
CA ASP A 37 18.94 -5.35 4.63
C ASP A 37 18.76 -6.83 4.26
N LEU A 38 19.86 -7.46 3.85
CA LEU A 38 19.90 -8.90 3.58
C LEU A 38 20.42 -9.61 4.83
N GLY A 39 19.73 -10.68 5.24
CA GLY A 39 20.17 -11.53 6.34
C GLY A 39 21.53 -12.15 6.03
N ALA A 40 22.41 -12.21 7.02
CA ALA A 40 23.75 -12.79 6.87
C ALA A 40 23.71 -14.28 6.48
N ASP A 41 22.62 -14.97 6.84
CA ASP A 41 22.36 -16.37 6.49
C ASP A 41 21.78 -16.54 5.08
N GLY A 42 21.49 -15.45 4.36
CA GLY A 42 20.88 -15.48 3.05
C GLY A 42 19.45 -16.02 3.03
N THR A 43 18.75 -16.04 4.18
CA THR A 43 17.36 -16.56 4.26
C THR A 43 16.32 -15.48 4.48
N SER A 44 16.73 -14.27 4.86
CA SER A 44 15.82 -13.20 5.24
C SER A 44 16.14 -11.90 4.53
N VAL A 45 15.10 -11.10 4.32
CA VAL A 45 15.21 -9.72 3.81
C VAL A 45 14.35 -8.82 4.68
N HIS A 46 14.91 -7.68 5.08
CA HIS A 46 14.23 -6.66 5.87
C HIS A 46 14.15 -5.36 5.08
N VAL A 47 12.94 -4.89 4.79
CA VAL A 47 12.70 -3.61 4.09
C VAL A 47 12.45 -2.49 5.10
N ILE A 48 13.11 -1.35 4.92
CA ILE A 48 13.04 -0.23 5.86
C ILE A 48 12.59 1.01 5.11
N ASP A 49 11.67 1.77 5.70
CA ASP A 49 11.21 3.07 5.21
C ASP A 49 11.43 4.14 6.27
N TYR A 50 12.09 5.24 5.92
CA TYR A 50 12.41 6.32 6.85
C TYR A 50 11.25 7.32 6.93
N LYS A 51 10.74 7.56 8.14
CA LYS A 51 9.65 8.51 8.39
C LYS A 51 10.10 9.67 9.26
N THR A 52 9.83 10.89 8.78
CA THR A 52 9.90 12.11 9.59
C THR A 52 8.55 12.48 10.20
N GLY A 53 7.45 11.85 9.76
CA GLY A 53 6.09 12.10 10.23
C GLY A 53 5.60 11.04 11.21
N GLU A 54 4.27 10.91 11.27
CA GLU A 54 3.62 9.82 11.98
C GLU A 54 4.01 8.48 11.35
N ILE A 55 4.28 7.49 12.21
CA ILE A 55 4.59 6.13 11.79
C ILE A 55 3.29 5.32 11.73
N PRO A 56 2.96 4.67 10.61
CA PRO A 56 1.80 3.78 10.53
C PRO A 56 1.89 2.66 11.59
N SER A 57 0.78 2.40 12.28
CA SER A 57 0.74 1.32 13.28
C SER A 57 0.86 -0.07 12.63
N PRO A 58 1.43 -1.08 13.32
CA PRO A 58 1.43 -2.46 12.82
C PRO A 58 0.03 -3.00 12.50
N LYS A 59 -1.01 -2.52 13.19
CA LYS A 59 -2.40 -2.90 12.91
C LYS A 59 -2.86 -2.43 11.53
N LYS A 60 -2.52 -1.19 11.14
CA LYS A 60 -2.84 -0.65 9.80
C LYS A 60 -2.13 -1.41 8.69
N VAL A 61 -0.86 -1.76 8.90
CA VAL A 61 -0.09 -2.60 7.97
C VAL A 61 -0.76 -3.97 7.84
N ALA A 62 -1.04 -4.64 8.97
CA ALA A 62 -1.74 -5.93 9.00
C ALA A 62 -3.11 -5.90 8.30
N ALA A 63 -3.85 -4.80 8.45
CA ALA A 63 -5.14 -4.59 7.80
C ALA A 63 -5.04 -4.20 6.32
N GLY A 64 -3.85 -3.92 5.78
CA GLY A 64 -3.66 -3.48 4.39
C GLY A 64 -4.14 -2.06 4.12
N GLU A 65 -4.39 -1.30 5.18
CA GLU A 65 -4.70 0.14 5.11
C GLU A 65 -3.45 0.96 4.77
N ASP A 66 -2.27 0.39 5.04
CA ASP A 66 -0.98 0.95 4.62
C ASP A 66 -0.19 -0.09 3.81
N LEU A 67 -0.11 0.16 2.50
CA LEU A 67 0.47 -0.77 1.54
C LEU A 67 1.97 -0.54 1.27
N GLN A 68 2.60 0.49 1.86
CA GLN A 68 3.93 0.90 1.39
C GLN A 68 5.00 -0.19 1.67
N LEU A 69 5.06 -0.74 2.89
CA LEU A 69 5.96 -1.86 3.20
C LEU A 69 5.58 -3.14 2.45
N ALA A 70 4.29 -3.40 2.22
CA ALA A 70 3.82 -4.54 1.45
C ALA A 70 4.27 -4.47 -0.01
N VAL A 71 4.20 -3.29 -0.64
CA VAL A 71 4.70 -3.06 -2.01
C VAL A 71 6.23 -3.22 -2.08
N TYR A 72 6.97 -2.79 -1.07
CA TYR A 72 8.42 -3.06 -1.00
C TYR A 72 8.70 -4.56 -0.91
N ALA A 73 7.99 -5.29 -0.06
CA ALA A 73 8.11 -6.73 0.07
C ALA A 73 7.72 -7.47 -1.22
N LEU A 74 6.67 -7.02 -1.93
CA LEU A 74 6.30 -7.54 -3.24
C LEU A 74 7.40 -7.31 -4.28
N ALA A 75 8.06 -6.14 -4.27
CA ALA A 75 9.18 -5.88 -5.17
C ALA A 75 10.36 -6.84 -4.92
N VAL A 76 10.68 -7.12 -3.66
CA VAL A 76 11.67 -8.15 -3.29
C VAL A 76 11.23 -9.52 -3.82
N ARG A 77 10.00 -9.92 -3.51
CA ARG A 77 9.43 -11.21 -3.88
C ARG A 77 9.36 -11.44 -5.39
N LEU A 78 9.15 -10.38 -6.18
CA LEU A 78 9.11 -10.39 -7.64
C LEU A 78 10.51 -10.25 -8.26
N GLY A 79 11.57 -10.44 -7.49
CA GLY A 79 12.95 -10.46 -7.96
C GLY A 79 13.47 -9.10 -8.42
N LYS A 80 12.91 -8.00 -7.90
CA LYS A 80 13.32 -6.63 -8.31
C LYS A 80 14.44 -6.04 -7.44
N VAL A 81 14.88 -6.77 -6.43
CA VAL A 81 16.01 -6.40 -5.56
C VAL A 81 17.16 -7.36 -5.79
N ALA A 82 18.30 -6.83 -6.25
CA ALA A 82 19.49 -7.62 -6.52
C ALA A 82 20.04 -8.27 -5.23
N GLY A 83 20.42 -9.54 -5.32
CA GLY A 83 20.97 -10.30 -4.19
C GLY A 83 19.93 -10.79 -3.17
N ALA A 84 18.65 -10.42 -3.33
CA ALA A 84 17.59 -10.97 -2.48
C ALA A 84 17.28 -12.44 -2.83
N PRO A 85 17.18 -13.34 -1.83
CA PRO A 85 16.74 -14.72 -2.06
C PRO A 85 15.29 -14.77 -2.53
N GLU A 86 14.97 -15.64 -3.50
CA GLU A 86 13.61 -15.82 -4.05
C GLU A 86 12.58 -16.18 -2.96
N ASN A 87 13.00 -17.03 -2.01
CA ASN A 87 12.15 -17.52 -0.93
C ASN A 87 12.47 -16.88 0.42
N ALA A 88 13.01 -15.66 0.42
CA ALA A 88 13.34 -14.97 1.65
C ALA A 88 12.13 -14.83 2.58
N VAL A 89 12.39 -14.95 3.88
CA VAL A 89 11.48 -14.48 4.92
C VAL A 89 11.49 -12.96 4.88
N LEU A 90 10.33 -12.35 4.61
CA LEU A 90 10.19 -10.91 4.42
C LEU A 90 9.66 -10.25 5.68
N THR A 91 10.35 -9.21 6.12
CA THR A 91 9.91 -8.36 7.23
C THR A 91 10.13 -6.91 6.87
N GLY A 92 9.52 -5.99 7.61
CA GLY A 92 9.73 -4.57 7.33
C GLY A 92 9.32 -3.63 8.44
N THR A 93 9.94 -2.45 8.46
CA THR A 93 9.84 -1.49 9.55
C THR A 93 9.85 -0.05 9.05
N TYR A 94 8.97 0.77 9.63
CA TYR A 94 9.09 2.22 9.56
C TYR A 94 10.08 2.72 10.61
N TYR A 95 11.08 3.50 10.17
CA TYR A 95 12.11 4.08 11.03
C TYR A 95 11.85 5.57 11.25
N GLY A 96 11.53 5.97 12.49
CA GLY A 96 11.25 7.35 12.87
C GLY A 96 12.49 8.20 13.09
N LEU A 97 12.60 9.33 12.38
CA LEU A 97 13.76 10.24 12.48
C LEU A 97 13.61 11.34 13.55
N LYS A 98 12.38 11.70 13.95
CA LYS A 98 12.14 12.85 14.87
C LYS A 98 12.27 12.53 16.35
N SER A 99 12.25 11.26 16.75
CA SER A 99 12.10 10.86 18.15
C SER A 99 13.40 10.73 18.94
N GLY A 100 14.52 11.31 18.47
CA GLY A 100 15.81 11.20 19.16
C GLY A 100 16.31 9.75 19.34
N GLY A 101 15.88 8.83 18.46
CA GLY A 101 16.24 7.42 18.54
C GLY A 101 15.17 6.54 19.22
N VAL A 102 13.92 6.58 18.77
CA VAL A 102 13.08 5.37 18.92
C VAL A 102 13.72 4.28 18.07
N GLY A 103 14.48 3.46 18.76
CA GLY A 103 15.36 2.45 18.18
C GLY A 103 14.58 1.54 17.25
N PHE A 104 15.20 1.27 16.12
CA PHE A 104 15.04 0.02 15.40
C PHE A 104 14.91 -1.14 16.40
N ASP A 105 13.69 -1.68 16.56
CA ASP A 105 13.48 -2.97 17.21
C ASP A 105 13.18 -4.00 16.12
N PRO A 106 14.22 -4.68 15.57
CA PRO A 106 14.03 -5.72 14.57
C PRO A 106 13.21 -6.90 15.11
N ALA A 107 13.06 -7.04 16.42
CA ALA A 107 12.19 -8.05 17.02
C ALA A 107 10.70 -7.69 16.90
N ARG A 108 10.37 -6.44 16.56
CA ARG A 108 8.98 -5.97 16.42
C ARG A 108 8.75 -5.28 15.07
N PRO A 109 8.89 -6.01 13.95
CA PRO A 109 8.65 -5.43 12.63
C PRO A 109 7.17 -5.05 12.47
N HIS A 110 6.91 -4.05 11.63
CA HIS A 110 5.56 -3.62 11.25
C HIS A 110 4.94 -4.61 10.25
N LEU A 111 5.74 -5.03 9.26
CA LEU A 111 5.43 -6.12 8.34
C LEU A 111 6.01 -7.43 8.91
N LYS A 112 5.13 -8.36 9.29
CA LYS A 112 5.51 -9.62 9.95
C LYS A 112 6.03 -10.67 8.96
N PRO A 113 6.82 -11.67 9.42
CA PRO A 113 7.30 -12.77 8.57
C PRO A 113 6.20 -13.53 7.82
N ASP A 114 5.04 -13.69 8.45
CA ASP A 114 3.85 -14.40 7.98
C ASP A 114 2.80 -13.47 7.35
N HIS A 115 3.17 -12.23 7.04
CA HIS A 115 2.26 -11.26 6.45
C HIS A 115 1.72 -11.73 5.10
N ASP A 116 0.41 -11.55 4.89
CA ASP A 116 -0.29 -12.02 3.70
C ASP A 116 -0.06 -11.10 2.50
N LEU A 117 1.11 -11.28 1.86
CA LEU A 117 1.47 -10.58 0.64
C LEU A 117 0.58 -10.97 -0.56
N VAL A 118 -0.13 -12.10 -0.50
CA VAL A 118 -1.07 -12.49 -1.55
C VAL A 118 -2.28 -11.56 -1.52
N ARG A 119 -2.84 -11.34 -0.33
CA ARG A 119 -3.92 -10.37 -0.12
C ARG A 119 -3.49 -8.95 -0.50
N ASP A 120 -2.31 -8.50 -0.07
CA ASP A 120 -1.83 -7.16 -0.42
C ASP A 120 -1.59 -7.00 -1.92
N GLY A 121 -0.99 -8.00 -2.56
CA GLY A 121 -0.77 -8.01 -3.99
C GLY A 121 -2.09 -7.96 -4.76
N ALA A 122 -3.10 -8.71 -4.32
CA ALA A 122 -4.44 -8.65 -4.89
C ALA A 122 -5.08 -7.26 -4.71
N ALA A 123 -4.93 -6.63 -3.54
CA ALA A 123 -5.40 -5.27 -3.28
C ALA A 123 -4.71 -4.23 -4.16
N VAL A 124 -3.39 -4.32 -4.34
CA VAL A 124 -2.60 -3.45 -5.23
C VAL A 124 -3.07 -3.60 -6.67
N LEU A 125 -3.23 -4.84 -7.16
CA LEU A 125 -3.68 -5.09 -8.53
C LEU A 125 -5.11 -4.59 -8.74
N ALA A 126 -6.03 -4.92 -7.84
CA ALA A 126 -7.42 -4.47 -7.92
C ALA A 126 -7.52 -2.94 -7.92
N THR A 127 -6.76 -2.26 -7.06
CA THR A 127 -6.73 -0.78 -7.01
C THR A 127 -6.19 -0.21 -8.32
N ALA A 128 -5.09 -0.76 -8.85
CA ALA A 128 -4.53 -0.28 -10.11
C ALA A 128 -5.48 -0.49 -11.30
N LEU A 129 -6.20 -1.61 -11.35
CA LEU A 129 -7.18 -1.89 -12.38
C LEU A 129 -8.43 -1.02 -12.26
N ALA A 130 -8.89 -0.78 -11.03
CA ALA A 130 -9.95 0.19 -10.79
C ALA A 130 -9.51 1.54 -11.35
N MET A 131 -8.33 2.06 -10.96
CA MET A 131 -7.73 3.34 -11.43
C MET A 131 -7.60 3.47 -12.95
N ALA A 132 -7.43 2.35 -13.64
CA ALA A 132 -7.29 2.27 -15.08
C ALA A 132 -8.63 2.38 -15.83
N ASP A 133 -9.71 1.89 -15.22
CA ASP A 133 -11.03 1.91 -15.81
C ASP A 133 -11.66 3.30 -15.68
N ARG A 134 -11.77 4.00 -16.82
CA ARG A 134 -12.38 5.34 -16.89
C ARG A 134 -13.88 5.34 -16.62
N ALA A 135 -14.54 4.19 -16.77
CA ALA A 135 -15.94 4.01 -16.43
C ALA A 135 -16.12 3.61 -14.96
N HIS A 136 -15.04 3.40 -14.21
CA HIS A 136 -15.14 3.06 -12.81
C HIS A 136 -15.62 4.27 -12.01
N ASP A 137 -16.76 4.10 -11.36
CA ASP A 137 -17.29 5.08 -10.44
C ASP A 137 -16.49 5.02 -9.13
N TYR A 138 -15.69 6.06 -8.86
CA TYR A 138 -15.10 6.23 -7.53
C TYR A 138 -16.03 7.06 -6.67
N ALA A 139 -16.28 6.57 -5.47
CA ALA A 139 -16.84 7.43 -4.43
C ALA A 139 -15.88 8.61 -4.19
N LEU A 140 -16.34 9.83 -4.45
CA LEU A 140 -15.54 11.05 -4.18
C LEU A 140 -15.17 11.14 -2.69
N VAL A 141 -16.03 10.61 -1.84
CA VAL A 141 -15.82 10.42 -0.41
C VAL A 141 -15.50 8.93 -0.19
N PRO A 142 -14.24 8.56 0.10
CA PRO A 142 -13.93 7.21 0.55
C PRO A 142 -14.86 6.81 1.73
N PRO A 143 -15.40 5.58 1.76
CA PRO A 143 -16.38 5.16 2.77
C PRO A 143 -15.79 5.09 4.20
N ASP A 144 -14.48 5.10 4.33
CA ASP A 144 -13.72 5.22 5.57
C ASP A 144 -13.44 6.68 5.99
N LEU A 145 -13.88 7.66 5.19
CA LEU A 145 -13.91 9.05 5.63
C LEU A 145 -15.05 9.27 6.61
N ASP A 146 -14.67 9.70 7.81
CA ASP A 146 -15.56 10.42 8.71
C ASP A 146 -16.29 11.54 7.92
N PRO A 147 -17.63 11.61 7.94
CA PRO A 147 -18.42 12.63 7.23
C PRO A 147 -18.01 14.07 7.56
N ASP A 148 -17.34 14.31 8.69
CA ASP A 148 -16.79 15.62 9.06
C ASP A 148 -15.45 15.94 8.36
N GLY A 149 -14.90 15.02 7.56
CA GLY A 149 -13.65 15.19 6.81
C GLY A 149 -12.39 15.36 7.68
N ALA A 150 -12.51 15.20 8.99
CA ALA A 150 -11.44 15.40 9.97
C ALA A 150 -10.33 14.34 9.87
N ALA A 151 -10.72 13.10 9.54
CA ALA A 151 -9.80 11.98 9.32
C ALA A 151 -9.29 11.86 7.86
N ALA A 152 -9.85 12.66 6.95
CA ALA A 152 -9.50 12.63 5.53
C ALA A 152 -8.19 13.37 5.25
N PRO A 153 -7.43 13.00 4.19
CA PRO A 153 -6.32 13.81 3.71
C PRO A 153 -6.79 15.19 3.17
N CYS A 154 -8.10 15.46 3.13
CA CYS A 154 -8.72 16.70 2.65
C CYS A 154 -8.18 17.98 3.28
N ARG A 155 -7.70 17.93 4.54
CA ARG A 155 -7.06 19.09 5.19
C ARG A 155 -5.72 19.46 4.52
N HIS A 156 -5.02 18.47 3.99
CA HIS A 156 -3.68 18.62 3.41
C HIS A 156 -3.68 18.44 1.88
N CYS A 157 -4.85 18.23 1.26
CA CYS A 157 -4.98 17.98 -0.16
C CYS A 157 -4.75 19.28 -0.98
N PRO A 158 -3.77 19.31 -1.89
CA PRO A 158 -3.49 20.51 -2.69
C PRO A 158 -4.63 20.85 -3.67
N TRP A 159 -5.48 19.87 -3.98
CA TRP A 159 -6.64 20.03 -4.86
C TRP A 159 -7.91 20.48 -4.14
N ARG A 160 -7.86 20.81 -2.84
CA ARG A 160 -9.03 21.21 -2.05
C ARG A 160 -9.80 22.38 -2.70
N GLY A 161 -9.10 23.34 -3.32
CA GLY A 161 -9.72 24.52 -3.94
C GLY A 161 -10.55 24.23 -5.21
N VAL A 162 -10.38 23.05 -5.82
CA VAL A 162 -11.18 22.59 -6.97
C VAL A 162 -12.03 21.35 -6.65
N CYS A 163 -11.91 20.83 -5.43
CA CYS A 163 -12.64 19.66 -4.98
C CYS A 163 -14.06 20.06 -4.56
N ARG A 164 -15.07 19.32 -5.03
CA ARG A 164 -16.49 19.58 -4.73
C ARG A 164 -17.05 18.69 -3.61
N ILE A 165 -16.19 18.10 -2.78
CA ILE A 165 -16.60 17.18 -1.70
C ILE A 165 -17.57 17.83 -0.71
N ASP A 166 -17.36 19.11 -0.39
CA ASP A 166 -18.19 19.87 0.55
C ASP A 166 -19.63 20.06 0.01
N GLU A 167 -19.81 20.11 -1.31
CA GLU A 167 -21.14 20.22 -1.95
C GLU A 167 -21.92 18.90 -1.88
N LEU A 168 -21.22 17.76 -1.95
CA LEU A 168 -21.85 16.43 -1.88
C LEU A 168 -22.21 16.04 -0.45
N VAL A 169 -21.35 16.34 0.53
CA VAL A 169 -21.64 16.09 1.95
C VAL A 169 -22.86 16.91 2.38
N SER A 170 -22.93 18.19 1.96
CA SER A 170 -24.08 19.06 2.26
C SER A 170 -25.40 18.55 1.65
N ALA A 171 -25.36 17.94 0.46
CA ALA A 171 -26.53 17.36 -0.19
C ALA A 171 -27.07 16.13 0.55
N SER A 172 -26.19 15.28 1.12
CA SER A 172 -26.61 14.08 1.87
C SER A 172 -27.26 14.37 3.23
N CYS A 173 -27.02 15.55 3.81
CA CYS A 173 -27.70 16.01 5.04
C CYS A 173 -29.02 16.76 4.78
N GLY A 174 -29.37 17.01 3.51
CA GLY A 174 -30.54 17.81 3.12
C GLY A 174 -31.86 17.05 2.99
N GLU A 175 -31.89 15.72 3.11
CA GLU A 175 -33.12 14.90 3.02
C GLU A 175 -33.78 14.61 4.37
N ALA A 176 -33.44 15.33 5.44
CA ALA A 176 -34.31 15.42 6.60
C ALA A 176 -35.48 16.37 6.27
N THR A 177 -36.54 15.82 5.65
CA THR A 177 -37.81 16.51 5.39
C THR A 177 -38.45 16.93 6.73
N PRO A 178 -39.10 18.11 6.81
CA PRO A 178 -39.67 18.69 8.06
C PRO A 178 -40.69 17.81 8.79
#